data_AF-A0A1Y4RYV5-F1
#
_entry.id   AF-A0A1Y4RYV5-F1
#
_cell.length_a   1.000
_cell.length_b   1.000
_cell.length_c   1.000
_cell.angle_alpha   90.00
_cell.angle_beta   90.00
_cell.angle_gamma   90.00
#
_symmetry.space_group_name_H-M   'P 1'
#
loop_
_entity.id
_entity.type
_entity.pdbx_description
1 polymer ?
#
loop_
_entity_poly.entity_id
_entity_poly.type
_entity_poly.pdbx_seq_one_letter_code
_entity_poly.pdbx_strand_id
1 'polypeptide(L)'
;MKKGVLILLTFVPIAVGYIINLSILWPAIGLIIFYILPLATSVFWFYLGRLYAGSTWKTIPALLIGNATGVISLLVYLWQYLLETDETMNLALAAASQMFSNSAPIYLLARFAILFESQPNYIGRASMVALNVISFMYMIVIFVLGFIWGKKTKKM
;
A
#
# COMPACT_ATOMS: atom_id res chain seq x y z
N MET A 1 -3.83 -22.00 7.92
CA MET A 1 -2.54 -21.28 8.12
C MET A 1 -2.48 -20.72 9.53
N LYS A 2 -1.31 -20.70 10.16
CA LYS A 2 -1.14 -20.13 11.52
C LYS A 2 -1.35 -18.61 11.49
N LYS A 3 -1.93 -18.04 12.54
CA LYS A 3 -2.20 -16.59 12.67
C LYS A 3 -0.95 -15.73 12.52
N GLY A 4 0.17 -16.18 13.11
CA GLY A 4 1.46 -15.47 12.99
C GLY A 4 1.95 -15.33 11.55
N VAL A 5 1.76 -16.35 10.71
CA VAL A 5 2.14 -16.28 9.29
C VAL A 5 1.28 -15.26 8.55
N LEU A 6 -0.03 -15.21 8.81
CA LEU A 6 -0.92 -14.21 8.22
C LEU A 6 -0.47 -12.78 8.56
N ILE A 7 -0.09 -12.54 9.82
CA ILE A 7 0.43 -11.24 10.25
C ILE A 7 1.76 -10.92 9.56
N LEU A 8 2.70 -11.86 9.47
CA LEU A 8 3.96 -11.62 8.78
C LEU A 8 3.75 -11.26 7.30
N LEU A 9 2.77 -11.88 6.65
CA LEU A 9 2.43 -11.59 5.25
C LEU A 9 1.89 -10.17 5.03
N THR A 10 1.42 -9.47 6.07
CA THR A 10 0.98 -8.07 5.92
C THR A 10 2.14 -7.09 5.72
N PHE A 11 3.38 -7.51 5.99
CA PHE A 11 4.59 -6.72 5.77
C PHE A 11 5.17 -6.89 4.36
N VAL A 12 4.67 -7.83 3.55
CA VAL A 12 5.15 -8.06 2.18
C VAL A 12 5.03 -6.80 1.31
N PRO A 13 3.94 -6.02 1.33
CA PRO A 13 3.87 -4.73 0.62
C PRO A 13 5.00 -3.75 0.98
N ILE A 14 5.39 -3.68 2.27
CA ILE A 14 6.51 -2.82 2.69
C ILE A 14 7.82 -3.28 2.05
N ALA A 15 8.10 -4.59 2.10
CA ALA A 15 9.29 -5.15 1.49
C ALA A 15 9.31 -4.92 -0.03
N VAL A 16 8.16 -5.07 -0.69
CA VAL A 16 8.01 -4.79 -2.12
C VAL A 16 8.25 -3.31 -2.44
N GLY A 17 7.62 -2.39 -1.70
CA GLY A 17 7.81 -0.96 -1.94
C GLY A 17 9.26 -0.53 -1.75
N TYR A 18 9.96 -1.14 -0.80
CA TYR A 18 11.41 -0.95 -0.63
C TYR A 18 12.20 -1.44 -1.85
N ILE A 19 11.91 -2.64 -2.37
CA ILE A 19 12.54 -3.17 -3.59
C ILE A 19 12.27 -2.24 -4.78
N ILE A 20 11.04 -1.76 -4.94
CA ILE A 20 10.69 -0.82 -6.01
C ILE A 20 11.53 0.45 -5.87
N ASN A 21 11.63 1.01 -4.67
CA ASN A 21 12.40 2.23 -4.43
C ASN A 21 13.89 2.05 -4.78
N LEU A 22 14.50 0.95 -4.36
CA LEU A 22 15.89 0.62 -4.73
C LEU A 22 16.05 0.42 -6.24
N SER A 23 15.05 -0.15 -6.90
CA SER A 23 15.12 -0.48 -8.33
C SER A 23 15.18 0.75 -9.23
N ILE A 24 14.73 1.92 -8.74
CA ILE A 24 14.81 3.20 -9.48
C ILE A 24 16.25 3.54 -9.86
N LEU A 25 17.23 3.08 -9.06
CA LEU A 25 18.64 3.34 -9.30
C LEU A 25 19.22 2.51 -10.47
N TRP A 26 18.49 1.50 -10.96
CA TRP A 26 18.99 0.53 -11.93
C TRP A 26 18.28 0.69 -13.28
N PRO A 27 18.94 1.24 -14.31
CA PRO A 27 18.34 1.42 -15.63
C PRO A 27 17.84 0.10 -16.23
N ALA A 28 16.75 0.15 -17.00
CA ALA A 28 16.04 -0.98 -17.62
C ALA A 28 15.41 -2.00 -16.65
N ILE A 29 16.19 -2.62 -15.76
CA ILE A 29 15.67 -3.60 -14.77
C ILE A 29 14.69 -2.92 -13.82
N GLY A 30 15.02 -1.71 -13.36
CA GLY A 30 14.16 -0.90 -12.52
C GLY A 30 12.81 -0.60 -13.15
N LEU A 31 12.78 -0.39 -14.47
CA LEU A 31 11.54 -0.10 -15.20
C LEU A 31 10.61 -1.32 -15.18
N ILE A 32 11.15 -2.52 -15.42
CA ILE A 32 10.36 -3.76 -15.35
C ILE A 32 9.82 -3.98 -13.93
N ILE A 33 10.66 -3.81 -12.91
CA ILE A 33 10.26 -3.96 -11.51
C ILE A 33 9.15 -2.97 -11.16
N PHE A 34 9.33 -1.69 -11.53
CA PHE A 34 8.38 -0.62 -11.25
C PHE A 34 6.98 -0.86 -11.85
N TYR A 35 6.89 -1.47 -13.03
CA TYR A 35 5.60 -1.76 -13.67
C TYR A 35 5.00 -3.10 -13.25
N ILE A 36 5.80 -4.16 -13.13
CA ILE A 36 5.29 -5.51 -12.92
C ILE A 36 5.06 -5.81 -11.44
N LEU A 37 5.97 -5.38 -10.57
CA LEU A 37 5.94 -5.77 -9.16
C LEU A 37 4.69 -5.24 -8.43
N PRO A 38 4.24 -3.99 -8.64
CA PRO A 38 2.97 -3.52 -8.05
C PRO A 38 1.72 -4.30 -8.48
N LEU A 39 1.69 -4.77 -9.73
CA LEU A 39 0.59 -5.61 -10.22
C LEU A 39 0.62 -6.98 -9.53
N ALA A 40 1.80 -7.57 -9.39
CA ALA A 40 1.98 -8.80 -8.64
C ALA A 40 1.60 -8.62 -7.15
N THR A 41 1.92 -7.49 -6.55
CA THR A 41 1.49 -7.14 -5.20
C THR A 41 -0.02 -7.07 -5.09
N SER A 42 -0.71 -6.50 -6.07
CA SER A 42 -2.17 -6.43 -6.10
C SER A 42 -2.79 -7.84 -6.11
N VAL A 43 -2.26 -8.74 -6.95
CA VAL A 43 -2.69 -10.16 -6.98
C VAL A 43 -2.41 -10.85 -5.65
N PHE A 44 -1.21 -10.67 -5.09
CA PHE A 44 -0.85 -11.21 -3.79
C PHE A 44 -1.76 -10.69 -2.67
N TRP A 45 -2.08 -9.39 -2.67
CA TRP A 45 -2.86 -8.75 -1.63
C TRP A 45 -4.33 -9.21 -1.67
N PHE A 46 -4.87 -9.40 -2.87
CA PHE A 46 -6.15 -10.07 -3.07
C PHE A 46 -6.12 -11.50 -2.51
N TYR A 47 -5.09 -12.27 -2.85
CA TYR A 47 -4.92 -13.64 -2.33
C TYR A 47 -4.81 -13.67 -0.80
N LEU A 48 -4.06 -12.74 -0.20
CA LEU A 48 -3.96 -12.62 1.25
C LEU A 48 -5.32 -12.31 1.89
N GLY A 49 -6.12 -11.43 1.28
CA GLY A 49 -7.51 -11.20 1.69
C GLY A 49 -8.33 -12.49 1.74
N ARG A 50 -8.21 -13.35 0.71
CA ARG A 50 -8.86 -14.67 0.66
C ARG A 50 -8.39 -15.59 1.79
N LEU A 51 -7.10 -15.58 2.10
CA LEU A 51 -6.54 -16.37 3.21
C LEU A 51 -7.10 -15.92 4.57
N TYR A 52 -7.23 -14.61 4.75
CA TYR A 52 -7.84 -14.01 5.94
C TYR A 52 -9.32 -14.37 6.09
N ALA A 53 -10.08 -14.38 4.99
CA ALA A 53 -11.48 -14.81 4.98
C ALA A 53 -11.65 -16.26 5.45
N GLY A 54 -10.64 -17.09 5.17
CA GLY A 54 -10.58 -18.47 5.56
C GLY A 54 -9.95 -18.76 6.93
N SER A 55 -9.50 -17.73 7.65
CA SER A 55 -8.88 -17.86 8.98
C SER A 55 -9.94 -18.10 10.08
N THR A 56 -9.47 -18.41 11.29
CA THR A 56 -10.34 -18.56 12.48
C THR A 56 -10.75 -17.22 13.11
N TRP A 57 -10.32 -16.08 12.54
CA TRP A 57 -10.71 -14.77 13.05
C TRP A 57 -12.14 -14.40 12.65
N LYS A 58 -12.80 -13.64 13.52
CA LYS A 58 -14.05 -12.95 13.18
C LYS A 58 -13.78 -11.95 12.06
N THR A 59 -14.82 -11.63 11.28
CA THR A 59 -14.70 -10.79 10.07
C THR A 59 -14.03 -9.44 10.35
N ILE A 60 -14.50 -8.70 11.35
CA ILE A 60 -13.97 -7.36 11.65
C ILE A 60 -12.50 -7.39 12.09
N PRO A 61 -12.09 -8.20 13.10
CA PRO A 61 -10.67 -8.34 13.44
C PRO A 61 -9.79 -8.77 12.27
N ALA A 62 -10.28 -9.66 11.39
CA ALA A 62 -9.51 -10.11 10.24
C ALA A 62 -9.24 -8.96 9.26
N LEU A 63 -10.24 -8.14 8.95
CA LEU A 63 -10.08 -6.98 8.08
C LEU A 63 -9.15 -5.92 8.68
N LEU A 64 -9.30 -5.63 9.98
CA LEU A 64 -8.46 -4.67 10.69
C LEU A 64 -7.00 -5.13 10.74
N ILE A 65 -6.74 -6.36 11.17
CA ILE A 65 -5.37 -6.88 11.29
C ILE A 65 -4.72 -7.01 9.91
N GLY A 66 -5.48 -7.44 8.89
CA GLY A 66 -4.98 -7.60 7.52
C GLY A 66 -4.49 -6.29 6.89
N ASN A 67 -5.08 -5.16 7.29
CA ASN A 67 -4.73 -3.84 6.77
C ASN A 67 -3.95 -2.97 7.78
N ALA A 68 -3.70 -3.47 9.00
CA ALA A 68 -3.08 -2.69 10.08
C ALA A 68 -1.72 -2.11 9.68
N THR A 69 -0.89 -2.88 8.98
CA THR A 69 0.41 -2.43 8.48
C THR A 69 0.26 -1.21 7.57
N GLY A 70 -0.68 -1.24 6.61
CA GLY A 70 -0.94 -0.11 5.74
C GLY A 70 -1.53 1.10 6.48
N VAL A 71 -2.42 0.87 7.44
CA VAL A 71 -3.01 1.94 8.28
C VAL A 71 -1.92 2.67 9.06
N ILE A 72 -1.05 1.92 9.74
CA ILE A 72 0.06 2.49 10.52
C ILE A 72 1.01 3.26 9.60
N SER A 73 1.38 2.67 8.46
CA SER A 73 2.19 3.34 7.44
C SER A 73 1.58 4.67 6.99
N LEU A 74 0.28 4.69 6.66
CA LEU A 74 -0.38 5.92 6.23
C LEU A 74 -0.43 6.97 7.36
N LEU A 75 -0.76 6.58 8.59
CA LEU A 75 -0.83 7.52 9.71
C LEU A 75 0.53 8.17 9.99
N VAL A 76 1.60 7.38 9.97
CA VAL A 76 2.96 7.91 10.12
C VAL A 76 3.31 8.84 8.97
N TYR A 77 2.96 8.47 7.74
CA TYR A 77 3.18 9.32 6.57
C TYR A 77 2.46 10.66 6.68
N LEU A 78 1.17 10.65 7.03
CA LEU A 78 0.38 11.87 7.19
C LEU A 78 0.88 12.73 8.34
N TRP A 79 1.34 12.14 9.44
CA TRP A 79 1.99 12.89 10.51
C TRP A 79 3.23 13.63 9.96
N GLN A 80 4.15 12.92 9.31
CA GLN A 80 5.39 13.51 8.78
C GLN A 80 5.12 14.56 7.69
N TYR A 81 4.13 14.35 6.82
CA TYR A 81 3.88 15.24 5.68
C TYR A 81 2.79 16.28 5.89
N LEU A 82 2.00 16.26 6.96
CA LEU A 82 0.97 17.28 7.20
C LEU A 82 1.18 18.08 8.48
N LEU A 83 1.83 17.50 9.50
CA LEU A 83 1.95 18.15 10.82
C LEU A 83 3.36 18.63 11.12
N GLU A 84 4.38 18.04 10.49
CA GLU A 84 5.77 18.49 10.62
C GLU A 84 6.13 19.55 9.57
N THR A 85 7.14 20.36 9.90
CA THR A 85 7.80 21.29 8.98
C THR A 85 8.98 20.60 8.29
N ASP A 86 9.55 21.24 7.27
CA ASP A 86 10.72 20.72 6.57
C ASP A 86 11.94 20.58 7.50
N GLU A 87 11.99 21.34 8.61
CA GLU A 87 13.06 21.30 9.61
C GLU A 87 12.88 20.16 10.63
N THR A 88 11.63 19.78 10.96
CA THR A 88 11.33 18.77 11.98
C THR A 88 11.01 17.39 11.40
N MET A 89 10.74 17.32 10.10
CA MET A 89 10.43 16.08 9.40
C MET A 89 11.60 15.09 9.47
N ASN A 90 11.32 13.88 9.96
CA ASN A 90 12.27 12.78 9.92
C ASN A 90 12.19 12.08 8.55
N LEU A 91 13.15 12.38 7.68
CA LEU A 91 13.20 11.84 6.31
C LEU A 91 13.23 10.31 6.26
N ALA A 92 13.90 9.64 7.20
CA ALA A 92 13.96 8.18 7.23
C ALA A 92 12.59 7.58 7.56
N LEU A 93 11.90 8.15 8.56
CA LEU A 93 10.55 7.73 8.94
C LEU A 93 9.54 8.04 7.84
N ALA A 94 9.63 9.22 7.24
CA ALA A 94 8.81 9.66 6.11
C ALA A 94 9.00 8.73 4.90
N ALA A 95 10.24 8.34 4.57
CA ALA A 95 10.52 7.38 3.50
C ALA A 95 9.96 5.98 3.84
N ALA A 96 10.23 5.47 5.04
CA ALA A 96 9.77 4.15 5.47
C ALA A 96 8.24 4.02 5.46
N SER A 97 7.54 5.09 5.85
CA SER A 97 6.07 5.14 5.91
C SER A 97 5.41 5.02 4.53
N GLN A 98 6.09 5.42 3.45
CA GLN A 98 5.57 5.36 2.08
C GLN A 98 5.72 3.98 1.44
N MET A 99 6.52 3.08 2.03
CA MET A 99 6.84 1.79 1.41
C MET A 99 5.61 0.94 1.15
N PHE A 100 4.61 0.97 2.04
CA PHE A 100 3.34 0.28 1.78
C PHE A 100 2.64 0.84 0.52
N SER A 101 2.49 2.15 0.42
CA SER A 101 1.86 2.83 -0.71
C SER A 101 2.63 2.63 -2.02
N ASN A 102 3.96 2.63 -1.96
CA ASN A 102 4.84 2.44 -3.13
C ASN A 102 4.70 1.05 -3.77
N SER A 103 4.13 0.09 -3.06
CA SER A 103 3.82 -1.24 -3.60
C SER A 103 2.52 -1.28 -4.41
N ALA A 104 1.71 -0.23 -4.37
CA ALA A 104 0.56 -0.05 -5.26
C ALA A 104 1.03 0.40 -6.66
N PRO A 105 0.23 0.23 -7.72
CA PRO A 105 0.59 0.66 -9.07
C PRO A 105 0.53 2.20 -9.20
N ILE A 106 1.47 2.89 -8.55
CA ILE A 106 1.44 4.35 -8.39
C ILE A 106 1.43 5.10 -9.72
N TYR A 107 1.98 4.52 -10.79
CA TYR A 107 1.94 5.09 -12.14
C TYR A 107 0.53 5.20 -12.73
N LEU A 108 -0.40 4.32 -12.31
CA LEU A 108 -1.82 4.44 -12.64
C LEU A 108 -2.51 5.47 -11.73
N LEU A 109 -2.16 5.46 -10.45
CA LEU A 109 -2.83 6.24 -9.42
C LEU A 109 -2.44 7.72 -9.43
N ALA A 110 -1.21 8.04 -9.87
CA ALA A 110 -0.68 9.40 -9.94
C ALA A 110 -1.53 10.33 -10.81
N ARG A 111 -2.19 9.80 -11.84
CA ARG A 111 -3.10 10.58 -12.70
C ARG A 111 -4.27 11.18 -11.92
N PHE A 112 -4.76 10.46 -10.90
CA PHE A 112 -5.80 10.96 -10.02
C PHE A 112 -5.24 11.89 -8.95
N ALA A 113 -4.03 11.61 -8.47
CA ALA A 113 -3.38 12.42 -7.43
C ALA A 113 -3.04 13.84 -7.89
N ILE A 114 -2.67 14.03 -9.16
CA ILE A 114 -2.39 15.35 -9.75
C ILE A 114 -3.62 16.27 -9.73
N LEU A 115 -4.84 15.72 -9.71
CA LEU A 115 -6.09 16.49 -9.64
C LEU A 115 -6.27 17.25 -8.31
N PHE A 116 -5.47 16.93 -7.30
CA PHE A 116 -5.48 17.60 -5.99
C PHE A 116 -4.54 18.81 -5.93
N GLU A 117 -3.78 19.08 -6.99
CA GLU A 117 -2.96 20.29 -7.09
C GLU A 117 -3.71 21.43 -7.76
N SER A 118 -3.44 22.65 -7.29
CA SER A 118 -4.08 23.86 -7.82
C SER A 118 -3.53 24.24 -9.20
N GLN A 119 -2.29 23.88 -9.49
CA GLN A 119 -1.65 24.14 -10.77
C GLN A 119 -1.69 22.89 -11.66
N PRO A 120 -2.12 23.02 -12.93
CA PRO A 120 -2.15 21.89 -13.85
C PRO A 120 -0.74 21.38 -14.14
N ASN A 121 -0.58 20.06 -14.16
CA ASN A 121 0.69 19.35 -14.42
C ASN A 121 1.83 19.63 -13.42
N TYR A 122 1.50 20.11 -12.22
CA TYR A 122 2.46 20.26 -11.12
C TYR A 122 2.37 19.08 -10.16
N ILE A 123 3.51 18.58 -9.71
CA ILE A 123 3.60 17.58 -8.64
C ILE A 123 4.18 18.26 -7.42
N GLY A 124 3.30 18.64 -6.49
CA GLY A 124 3.65 19.22 -5.20
C GLY A 124 3.24 18.36 -4.02
N ARG A 125 3.29 18.96 -2.83
CA ARG A 125 2.96 18.29 -1.55
C ARG A 125 1.54 17.73 -1.54
N ALA A 126 0.55 18.44 -2.11
CA ALA A 126 -0.84 17.98 -2.11
C ALA A 126 -1.00 16.73 -3.00
N SER A 127 -0.41 16.72 -4.20
CA SER A 127 -0.43 15.52 -5.06
C SER A 127 0.29 14.32 -4.44
N MET A 128 1.43 14.53 -3.76
CA MET A 128 2.17 13.44 -3.11
C MET A 128 1.38 12.82 -1.95
N VAL A 129 0.72 13.66 -1.15
CA VAL A 129 -0.16 13.20 -0.08
C VAL A 129 -1.37 12.47 -0.64
N ALA A 130 -2.02 13.03 -1.66
CA ALA A 130 -3.13 12.40 -2.34
C ALA A 130 -2.74 11.03 -2.92
N LEU A 131 -1.56 10.91 -3.54
CA LEU A 131 -1.07 9.65 -4.09
C LEU A 131 -0.92 8.57 -3.02
N ASN A 132 -0.40 8.92 -1.85
CA ASN A 132 -0.27 7.97 -0.73
C ASN A 132 -1.64 7.52 -0.21
N VAL A 133 -2.59 8.45 -0.05
CA VAL A 133 -3.95 8.13 0.38
C VAL A 133 -4.66 7.26 -0.66
N ILE A 134 -4.60 7.61 -1.94
CA ILE A 134 -5.23 6.85 -3.03
C ILE A 134 -4.60 5.45 -3.15
N SER A 135 -3.28 5.34 -3.04
CA SER A 135 -2.56 4.05 -3.04
C SER A 135 -2.99 3.14 -1.89
N PHE A 136 -3.12 3.71 -0.69
CA PHE A 136 -3.63 2.98 0.46
C PHE A 136 -5.08 2.52 0.27
N MET A 137 -5.97 3.40 -0.23
CA MET A 137 -7.36 3.06 -0.51
C MET A 137 -7.48 1.96 -1.56
N TYR A 138 -6.68 2.04 -2.63
CA TYR A 138 -6.57 0.99 -3.63
C TYR A 138 -6.23 -0.37 -2.98
N MET A 139 -5.20 -0.40 -2.14
CA MET A 139 -4.77 -1.63 -1.45
C MET A 139 -5.85 -2.19 -0.51
N ILE A 140 -6.58 -1.35 0.23
CA ILE A 140 -7.73 -1.81 1.03
C ILE A 140 -8.77 -2.49 0.14
N VAL A 141 -9.15 -1.84 -0.96
CA VAL A 141 -10.18 -2.36 -1.87
C VAL A 141 -9.77 -3.73 -2.40
N ILE A 142 -8.53 -3.88 -2.87
CA ILE A 142 -8.00 -5.15 -3.37
C ILE A 142 -8.06 -6.25 -2.29
N PHE A 143 -7.64 -5.94 -1.05
CA PHE A 143 -7.72 -6.88 0.06
C PHE A 143 -9.16 -7.31 0.36
N VAL A 144 -10.07 -6.33 0.46
CA VAL A 144 -11.48 -6.56 0.79
C VAL A 144 -12.16 -7.39 -0.29
N LEU A 145 -11.89 -7.12 -1.57
CA LEU A 145 -12.39 -7.94 -2.68
C LEU A 145 -11.93 -9.39 -2.55
N GLY A 146 -10.65 -9.61 -2.25
CA GLY A 146 -10.10 -10.93 -1.97
C GLY A 146 -10.77 -11.63 -0.78
N PHE A 147 -11.01 -10.88 0.29
CA PHE A 147 -11.69 -11.36 1.48
C PHE A 147 -13.15 -11.77 1.19
N ILE A 148 -13.92 -10.92 0.51
CA ILE A 148 -15.31 -11.20 0.14
C ILE A 148 -15.38 -12.42 -0.77
N TRP A 149 -14.49 -12.51 -1.76
CA TRP A 149 -14.39 -13.68 -2.62
C TRP A 149 -14.13 -14.95 -1.81
N GLY A 150 -13.14 -14.90 -0.90
CA GLY A 150 -12.81 -16.03 -0.04
C GLY A 150 -13.96 -16.49 0.85
N LYS A 151 -14.82 -15.57 1.31
CA LYS A 151 -16.05 -15.92 2.04
C LYS A 151 -17.08 -16.59 1.14
N LYS A 152 -17.29 -16.09 -0.08
CA LYS A 152 -18.25 -16.67 -1.04
C LYS A 152 -17.88 -18.10 -1.42
N THR A 153 -16.62 -18.35 -1.78
CA THR A 153 -16.15 -19.69 -2.19
C THR A 153 -16.21 -20.74 -1.07
N LYS A 154 -16.23 -20.33 0.20
CA LYS A 154 -16.37 -21.26 1.35
C LYS A 154 -17.81 -21.52 1.77
N LYS A 155 -18.75 -20.70 1.33
CA LYS A 155 -20.18 -20.88 1.60
C LYS A 155 -20.89 -21.72 0.55
N MET A 156 -20.30 -21.83 -0.65
CA MET A 156 -20.60 -22.85 -1.64
C MET A 156 -19.91 -24.16 -1.25
#